data_AF-A0A9D5GEJ9-F1
#
_entry.id   AF-A0A9D5GEJ9-F1
#
_cell.length_a   1.000
_cell.length_b   1.000
_cell.length_c   1.000
_cell.angle_alpha   90.00
_cell.angle_beta   90.00
_cell.angle_gamma   90.00
#
_symmetry.space_group_name_H-M   'P 1'
#
loop_
_entity.id
_entity.type
_entity.pdbx_description
1 polymer ?
#
loop_
_entity_poly.entity_id
_entity_poly.type
_entity_poly.pdbx_seq_one_letter_code
_entity_poly.pdbx_strand_id
1 'polypeptide(L)'
;MRAWPASPDARRGCRATLGSLLFAGIATVCALWCGHGPARADVLPSIDELFARERLASGAERRPATERETWDIRRDGLGGTLVTIHRGSDSISAMTLGPFHSARGSDRGQRWHQNDNGETVFERPDPSGNERIVARSVTRVREPVDAWLVSQAYAGGHVVRTYFDPRSYLIVRVDKSLAGRTSHTSYDDFRTDARGRTRAWHEFGGDDRPQTTFDYRLAHDELAPALAPGTFTIPGDRRSLVEFPAGSRTVRLPARIENGRIYVRLTIAGRGLDFLLDSGAAAMSIDGALARRLGLPAYGRTMETVAGSFAASRVIVPQVGIGPLAMHDVVMRTIPISMREGTKTRVVGLLGFDFLDAVALRIDYAGGSVDVARPGSGAAPAGAVPLDVRLGSQIPLTRVTVGEATGNDFIVDTGAEFSLVLFQRFTHAHPELATPLGRGVRSGAGIGGTMAYRDLVPQRLTLGPVLFEALPTVEALSPYALGFDDADGLVGSDVLRRFTVYLDYASNRGWLAYPRAPLTSVGIPARMTEPKQGRDRTLTGRLRAIRSHDKDRR
;
A
#
# COMPACT_ATOMS: atom_id res chain seq x y z
N MET A 1 -4.72 -0.58 -5.18
CA MET A 1 -4.43 -1.48 -6.31
C MET A 1 -3.75 -2.71 -5.74
N ARG A 2 -4.33 -3.92 -5.87
CA ARG A 2 -3.65 -5.14 -5.42
C ARG A 2 -2.43 -5.35 -6.31
N ALA A 3 -1.28 -5.64 -5.69
CA ALA A 3 -0.10 -6.11 -6.39
C ALA A 3 -0.52 -7.23 -7.36
N TRP A 4 -0.17 -7.10 -8.63
CA TRP A 4 -0.27 -8.23 -9.55
C TRP A 4 0.52 -9.39 -8.94
N PRO A 5 0.13 -10.64 -9.19
CA PRO A 5 1.08 -11.72 -9.02
C PRO A 5 2.27 -11.36 -9.91
N ALA A 6 3.41 -11.04 -9.29
CA ALA A 6 4.66 -11.24 -9.98
C ALA A 6 4.64 -12.69 -10.46
N SER A 7 4.96 -12.93 -11.73
CA SER A 7 5.37 -14.26 -12.19
C SER A 7 6.33 -14.84 -11.14
N PRO A 8 6.28 -16.14 -10.81
CA PRO A 8 7.03 -16.74 -9.69
C PRO A 8 8.56 -16.52 -9.69
N ASP A 9 9.16 -15.96 -10.74
CA ASP A 9 10.59 -16.01 -11.01
C ASP A 9 11.45 -14.79 -10.59
N ALA A 10 10.96 -13.91 -9.73
CA ALA A 10 11.79 -12.84 -9.18
C ALA A 10 12.57 -13.28 -7.92
N ARG A 11 13.46 -14.29 -8.03
CA ARG A 11 14.50 -14.56 -7.02
C ARG A 11 15.83 -14.92 -7.68
N ARG A 12 16.80 -14.00 -7.66
CA ARG A 12 18.23 -14.30 -7.79
C ARG A 12 19.01 -13.55 -6.72
N GLY A 13 19.85 -14.26 -5.98
CA GLY A 13 20.92 -13.67 -5.19
C GLY A 13 21.40 -14.51 -4.02
N CYS A 14 22.11 -15.62 -4.27
CA CYS A 14 23.26 -15.98 -3.44
C CYS A 14 24.12 -17.06 -4.14
N ARG A 15 25.35 -16.69 -4.51
CA ARG A 15 26.41 -17.64 -4.89
C ARG A 15 27.05 -18.16 -3.60
N ALA A 16 27.19 -19.47 -3.46
CA ALA A 16 28.14 -20.09 -2.54
C ALA A 16 29.01 -21.08 -3.32
N THR A 17 30.31 -20.95 -3.10
CA THR A 17 31.44 -21.59 -3.75
C THR A 17 31.51 -23.10 -3.47
N LEU A 18 31.78 -23.88 -4.51
CA LEU A 18 32.12 -25.31 -4.42
C LEU A 18 33.48 -25.49 -3.74
N GLY A 19 33.54 -26.42 -2.78
CA GLY A 19 34.76 -27.09 -2.31
C GLY A 19 34.63 -28.59 -2.57
N SER A 20 35.48 -29.10 -3.44
CA SER A 20 35.61 -30.49 -3.87
C SER A 20 36.07 -31.44 -2.74
N LEU A 21 35.69 -32.72 -2.79
CA LEU A 21 36.55 -33.87 -2.45
C LEU A 21 35.95 -35.20 -2.96
N LEU A 22 36.87 -36.11 -3.27
CA LEU A 22 36.82 -37.27 -4.18
C LEU A 22 36.66 -38.63 -3.46
N PHE A 23 36.11 -39.64 -4.21
CA PHE A 23 36.40 -41.11 -4.21
C PHE A 23 36.01 -41.97 -2.97
N ALA A 24 35.67 -43.27 -3.03
CA ALA A 24 35.35 -44.27 -4.08
C ALA A 24 34.93 -45.63 -3.45
N GLY A 25 34.32 -46.52 -4.26
CA GLY A 25 34.29 -48.00 -4.09
C GLY A 25 33.01 -48.59 -3.49
N ILE A 26 32.47 -49.77 -3.84
CA ILE A 26 32.80 -50.90 -4.73
C ILE A 26 31.47 -51.60 -5.07
N ALA A 27 31.40 -52.22 -6.25
CA ALA A 27 30.27 -52.96 -6.78
C ALA A 27 30.02 -54.33 -6.12
N THR A 28 28.76 -54.77 -6.03
CA THR A 28 28.43 -56.21 -6.11
C THR A 28 27.07 -56.37 -6.79
N VAL A 29 27.07 -57.16 -7.87
CA VAL A 29 25.90 -57.62 -8.62
C VAL A 29 25.46 -58.96 -8.04
N CYS A 30 24.20 -59.08 -7.66
CA CYS A 30 23.50 -60.36 -7.56
C CYS A 30 22.10 -60.18 -8.16
N ALA A 31 21.80 -60.94 -9.20
CA ALA A 31 20.46 -61.07 -9.78
C ALA A 31 19.82 -62.36 -9.28
N LEU A 32 18.53 -62.32 -8.91
CA LEU A 32 17.46 -63.19 -9.46
C LEU A 32 16.12 -63.02 -8.71
N TRP A 33 15.11 -62.72 -9.51
CA TRP A 33 13.66 -62.94 -9.45
C TRP A 33 12.99 -63.56 -8.20
N CYS A 34 12.03 -62.83 -7.62
CA CYS A 34 10.57 -63.04 -7.74
C CYS A 34 9.86 -62.40 -6.54
N GLY A 35 8.88 -61.54 -6.80
CA GLY A 35 8.01 -61.01 -5.77
C GLY A 35 7.31 -59.76 -6.27
N HIS A 36 6.00 -59.82 -6.40
CA HIS A 36 5.16 -58.65 -6.64
C HIS A 36 5.46 -57.62 -5.55
N GLY A 37 6.22 -56.58 -5.90
CA GLY A 37 6.49 -55.47 -5.01
C GLY A 37 5.17 -54.78 -4.65
N PRO A 38 4.98 -54.36 -3.40
CA PRO A 38 3.79 -53.59 -3.03
C PRO A 38 3.73 -52.36 -3.93
N ALA A 39 2.53 -51.97 -4.35
CA ALA A 39 2.29 -50.73 -5.08
C ALA A 39 3.14 -49.62 -4.44
N ARG A 40 4.06 -49.03 -5.22
CA ARG A 40 4.90 -47.91 -4.75
C ARG A 40 3.95 -46.91 -4.10
N ALA A 41 4.05 -46.75 -2.79
CA ALA A 41 3.48 -45.59 -2.12
C ALA A 41 4.04 -44.38 -2.88
N ASP A 42 3.17 -43.54 -3.44
CA ASP A 42 3.58 -42.33 -4.15
C ASP A 42 4.49 -41.54 -3.22
N VAL A 43 5.81 -41.62 -3.47
CA VAL A 43 6.78 -40.85 -2.68
C VAL A 43 6.47 -39.39 -2.97
N LEU A 44 6.04 -38.67 -1.94
CA LEU A 44 5.76 -37.24 -2.04
C LEU A 44 7.03 -36.53 -2.54
N PRO A 45 6.99 -35.81 -3.67
CA PRO A 45 8.13 -35.05 -4.15
C PRO A 45 8.48 -33.97 -3.13
N SER A 46 9.76 -33.65 -3.00
CA SER A 46 10.15 -32.53 -2.14
C SER A 46 9.69 -31.19 -2.74
N ILE A 47 9.54 -30.17 -1.91
CA ILE A 47 9.17 -28.82 -2.38
C ILE A 47 10.19 -28.30 -3.40
N ASP A 48 11.48 -28.46 -3.10
CA ASP A 48 12.57 -27.99 -3.97
C ASP A 48 12.57 -28.75 -5.32
N GLU A 49 12.22 -30.04 -5.29
CA GLU A 49 12.05 -30.84 -6.51
C GLU A 49 10.86 -30.38 -7.35
N LEU A 50 9.71 -30.05 -6.75
CA LEU A 50 8.56 -29.52 -7.49
C LEU A 50 8.90 -28.23 -8.22
N PHE A 51 9.54 -27.27 -7.54
CA PHE A 51 9.97 -26.02 -8.17
C PHE A 51 11.06 -26.23 -9.23
N ALA A 52 12.00 -27.16 -9.02
CA ALA A 52 12.99 -27.49 -10.02
C ALA A 52 12.37 -28.11 -11.29
N ARG A 53 11.40 -29.02 -11.11
CA ARG A 53 10.68 -29.65 -12.23
C ARG A 53 9.79 -28.64 -12.96
N GLU A 54 9.11 -27.75 -12.24
CA GLU A 54 8.33 -26.66 -12.83
C GLU A 54 9.22 -25.77 -13.69
N ARG A 55 10.36 -25.29 -13.16
CA ARG A 55 11.30 -24.44 -13.88
C ARG A 55 11.80 -25.07 -15.19
N LEU A 56 12.02 -26.39 -15.16
CA LEU A 56 12.37 -27.18 -16.35
C LEU A 56 11.19 -27.30 -17.33
N ALA A 57 10.00 -27.58 -16.83
CA ALA A 57 8.78 -27.78 -17.63
C ALA A 57 8.28 -26.49 -18.30
N SER A 58 8.29 -25.37 -17.57
CA SER A 58 7.97 -24.06 -18.11
C SER A 58 9.08 -23.54 -19.03
N GLY A 59 10.31 -24.04 -18.88
CA GLY A 59 11.45 -23.55 -19.65
C GLY A 59 11.83 -22.12 -19.25
N ALA A 60 11.68 -21.77 -17.96
CA ALA A 60 11.93 -20.43 -17.43
C ALA A 60 13.30 -19.85 -17.82
N GLU A 61 14.31 -20.71 -17.97
CA GLU A 61 15.68 -20.31 -18.37
C GLU A 61 15.80 -19.91 -19.85
N ARG A 62 14.79 -20.25 -20.67
CA ARG A 62 14.75 -19.97 -22.12
C ARG A 62 14.01 -18.67 -22.46
N ARG A 63 13.64 -17.87 -21.44
CA ARG A 63 12.97 -16.58 -21.63
C ARG A 63 13.77 -15.70 -22.60
N PRO A 64 13.14 -15.10 -23.61
CA PRO A 64 13.84 -14.21 -24.52
C PRO A 64 14.39 -12.98 -23.79
N ALA A 65 15.44 -12.37 -24.35
CA ALA A 65 16.02 -11.15 -23.80
C ALA A 65 15.03 -9.98 -23.81
N THR A 66 14.18 -9.92 -24.86
CA THR A 66 13.07 -8.99 -25.00
C THR A 66 11.81 -9.72 -25.45
N GLU A 67 10.67 -9.23 -25.01
CA GLU A 67 9.37 -9.85 -25.25
C GLU A 67 8.28 -8.80 -25.23
N ARG A 68 7.30 -8.94 -26.12
CA ARG A 68 6.06 -8.16 -26.09
C ARG A 68 4.87 -9.11 -26.05
N GLU A 69 4.04 -8.92 -25.05
CA GLU A 69 2.81 -9.66 -24.83
C GLU A 69 1.62 -8.71 -25.02
N THR A 70 0.60 -9.18 -25.72
CA THR A 70 -0.70 -8.49 -25.81
C THR A 70 -1.78 -9.42 -25.29
N TRP A 71 -2.51 -8.96 -24.28
CA TRP A 71 -3.52 -9.70 -23.56
C TRP A 71 -4.89 -9.05 -23.76
N ASP A 72 -5.89 -9.84 -24.12
CA ASP A 72 -7.29 -9.48 -23.97
C ASP A 72 -7.68 -9.73 -22.51
N ILE A 73 -8.19 -8.69 -21.84
CA ILE A 73 -8.50 -8.75 -20.42
C ILE A 73 -9.96 -8.46 -20.14
N ARG A 74 -10.53 -9.19 -19.19
CA ARG A 74 -11.81 -8.89 -18.55
C ARG A 74 -11.61 -8.90 -17.04
N ARG A 75 -12.01 -7.82 -16.38
CA ARG A 75 -11.97 -7.69 -14.91
C ARG A 75 -12.88 -6.58 -14.47
N ASP A 76 -13.36 -6.67 -13.24
CA ASP A 76 -14.22 -5.65 -12.63
C ASP A 76 -15.49 -5.41 -13.48
N GLY A 77 -15.92 -6.35 -14.33
CA GLY A 77 -17.02 -6.16 -15.29
C GLY A 77 -16.69 -5.29 -16.52
N LEU A 78 -15.41 -4.99 -16.75
CA LEU A 78 -14.92 -4.24 -17.91
C LEU A 78 -14.04 -5.14 -18.78
N GLY A 79 -14.10 -4.92 -20.10
CA GLY A 79 -13.19 -5.51 -21.08
C GLY A 79 -12.10 -4.52 -21.49
N GLY A 80 -10.98 -5.04 -21.98
CA GLY A 80 -9.87 -4.20 -22.39
C GLY A 80 -8.67 -4.98 -22.91
N THR A 81 -7.54 -4.28 -22.98
CA THR A 81 -6.27 -4.82 -23.47
C THR A 81 -5.15 -4.46 -22.51
N LEU A 82 -4.22 -5.38 -22.32
CA LEU A 82 -2.98 -5.17 -21.61
C LEU A 82 -1.81 -5.48 -22.56
N VAL A 83 -0.91 -4.51 -22.74
CA VAL A 83 0.33 -4.73 -23.49
C VAL A 83 1.48 -4.68 -22.50
N THR A 84 2.28 -5.73 -22.43
CA THR A 84 3.47 -5.79 -21.61
C THR A 84 4.70 -5.97 -22.47
N ILE A 85 5.75 -5.17 -22.24
CA ILE A 85 7.05 -5.30 -22.89
C ILE A 85 8.10 -5.50 -21.80
N HIS A 86 9.00 -6.47 -21.98
CA HIS A 86 10.08 -6.77 -21.05
C HIS A 86 11.45 -6.69 -21.71
N ARG A 87 12.46 -6.28 -20.94
CA ARG A 87 13.89 -6.44 -21.26
C ARG A 87 14.68 -6.74 -20.00
N GLY A 88 15.03 -8.01 -19.79
CA GLY A 88 15.65 -8.43 -18.52
C GLY A 88 14.74 -8.12 -17.33
N SER A 89 15.19 -7.26 -16.42
CA SER A 89 14.40 -6.75 -15.29
C SER A 89 13.54 -5.53 -15.62
N ASP A 90 13.82 -4.84 -16.74
CA ASP A 90 13.04 -3.68 -17.16
C ASP A 90 11.70 -4.16 -17.74
N SER A 91 10.64 -3.39 -17.49
CA SER A 91 9.32 -3.70 -18.03
C SER A 91 8.47 -2.45 -18.21
N ILE A 92 7.51 -2.51 -19.13
CA ILE A 92 6.39 -1.57 -19.20
C ILE A 92 5.14 -2.36 -19.51
N SER A 93 4.09 -2.16 -18.72
CA SER A 93 2.75 -2.69 -18.92
C SER A 93 1.80 -1.51 -19.08
N ALA A 94 1.11 -1.42 -20.20
CA ALA A 94 0.06 -0.45 -20.47
C ALA A 94 -1.29 -1.16 -20.54
N MET A 95 -2.25 -0.73 -19.73
CA MET A 95 -3.58 -1.32 -19.63
C MET A 95 -4.64 -0.31 -20.05
N THR A 96 -5.49 -0.72 -20.98
CA THR A 96 -6.75 -0.06 -21.29
C THR A 96 -7.88 -0.95 -20.78
N LEU A 97 -8.77 -0.43 -19.95
CA LEU A 97 -9.86 -1.20 -19.34
C LEU A 97 -11.13 -0.34 -19.30
N GLY A 98 -12.09 -0.63 -20.19
CA GLY A 98 -13.20 0.29 -20.45
C GLY A 98 -12.66 1.68 -20.85
N PRO A 99 -13.11 2.77 -20.20
CA PRO A 99 -12.63 4.13 -20.52
C PRO A 99 -11.30 4.49 -19.83
N PHE A 100 -10.70 3.58 -19.05
CA PHE A 100 -9.53 3.90 -18.21
C PHE A 100 -8.24 3.44 -18.86
N HIS A 101 -7.20 4.25 -18.67
CA HIS A 101 -5.84 3.94 -19.07
C HIS A 101 -4.91 4.06 -17.86
N SER A 102 -4.14 3.02 -17.62
CA SER A 102 -3.08 3.01 -16.60
C SER A 102 -1.84 2.34 -17.16
N ALA A 103 -0.69 2.66 -16.59
CA ALA A 103 0.56 2.03 -16.95
C ALA A 103 1.38 1.72 -15.72
N ARG A 104 2.37 0.86 -15.85
CA ARG A 104 3.38 0.60 -14.82
C ARG A 104 4.63 0.03 -15.45
N GLY A 105 5.73 0.07 -14.74
CA GLY A 105 6.95 -0.51 -15.26
C GLY A 105 8.12 -0.47 -14.30
N SER A 106 9.26 -0.87 -14.81
CA SER A 106 10.55 -0.67 -14.17
C SER A 106 11.61 -0.31 -15.20
N ASP A 107 12.45 0.66 -14.85
CA ASP A 107 13.64 1.04 -15.60
C ASP A 107 14.83 1.05 -14.65
N ARG A 108 15.83 0.19 -14.89
CA ARG A 108 17.06 0.08 -14.07
C ARG A 108 16.77 -0.08 -12.57
N GLY A 109 15.73 -0.84 -12.24
CA GLY A 109 15.32 -1.14 -10.86
C GLY A 109 14.40 -0.10 -10.22
N GLN A 110 14.23 1.09 -10.81
CA GLN A 110 13.20 2.03 -10.37
C GLN A 110 11.84 1.56 -10.87
N ARG A 111 10.91 1.28 -9.96
CA ARG A 111 9.52 0.92 -10.31
C ARG A 111 8.65 2.17 -10.36
N TRP A 112 7.61 2.12 -11.18
CA TRP A 112 6.66 3.22 -11.33
C TRP A 112 5.28 2.71 -11.74
N HIS A 113 4.25 3.46 -11.43
CA HIS A 113 2.89 3.28 -11.96
C HIS A 113 2.30 4.63 -12.37
N GLN A 114 1.42 4.62 -13.36
CA GLN A 114 0.65 5.77 -13.80
C GLN A 114 -0.83 5.45 -13.66
N ASN A 115 -1.55 6.25 -12.87
CA ASN A 115 -2.95 5.99 -12.51
C ASN A 115 -3.95 6.42 -13.60
N ASP A 116 -5.23 6.19 -13.33
CA ASP A 116 -6.34 6.51 -14.24
C ASP A 116 -6.46 8.03 -14.52
N ASN A 117 -6.03 8.90 -13.59
CA ASN A 117 -5.96 10.36 -13.76
C ASN A 117 -4.70 10.85 -14.51
N GLY A 118 -3.73 9.96 -14.72
CA GLY A 118 -2.55 10.22 -15.56
C GLY A 118 -1.30 10.65 -14.80
N GLU A 119 -1.29 10.54 -13.48
CA GLU A 119 -0.16 10.88 -12.61
C GLU A 119 0.82 9.71 -12.54
N THR A 120 2.11 9.96 -12.78
CA THR A 120 3.17 8.97 -12.68
C THR A 120 3.83 9.01 -11.31
N VAL A 121 3.76 7.89 -10.60
CA VAL A 121 4.26 7.74 -9.24
C VAL A 121 5.40 6.73 -9.23
N PHE A 122 6.48 7.06 -8.53
CA PHE A 122 7.56 6.12 -8.26
C PHE A 122 7.15 5.15 -7.15
N GLU A 123 7.11 3.87 -7.48
CA GLU A 123 6.91 2.83 -6.47
C GLU A 123 8.22 2.60 -5.73
N ARG A 124 8.16 2.61 -4.40
CA ARG A 124 9.28 2.13 -3.58
C ARG A 124 9.17 0.62 -3.33
N PRO A 125 10.31 -0.05 -3.05
CA PRO A 125 10.29 -1.46 -2.67
C PRO A 125 9.36 -1.66 -1.48
N ASP A 126 8.53 -2.70 -1.57
CA ASP A 126 7.70 -3.14 -0.45
C ASP A 126 8.62 -3.86 0.56
N PRO A 127 8.71 -3.40 1.82
CA PRO A 127 9.48 -4.06 2.86
C PRO A 127 9.04 -5.52 3.11
N SER A 128 7.79 -5.87 2.78
CA SER A 128 7.21 -7.21 2.95
C SER A 128 7.81 -8.27 2.01
N GLY A 129 8.57 -7.86 0.99
CA GLY A 129 9.21 -8.78 0.03
C GLY A 129 10.20 -9.78 0.66
N ASN A 130 10.55 -9.59 1.93
CA ASN A 130 11.42 -10.47 2.72
C ASN A 130 10.71 -11.18 3.87
N GLU A 131 9.38 -11.31 3.83
CA GLU A 131 8.64 -11.93 4.92
C GLU A 131 9.05 -13.40 5.14
N ARG A 132 9.31 -13.74 6.40
CA ARG A 132 9.79 -15.07 6.79
C ARG A 132 8.68 -16.11 6.64
N ILE A 133 8.97 -17.18 5.90
CA ILE A 133 8.14 -18.39 5.87
C ILE A 133 8.27 -19.08 7.23
N VAL A 134 7.14 -19.28 7.91
CA VAL A 134 7.06 -19.93 9.23
C VAL A 134 6.67 -21.40 9.14
N ALA A 135 6.01 -21.81 8.06
CA ALA A 135 5.70 -23.21 7.80
C ALA A 135 5.60 -23.49 6.29
N ARG A 136 6.00 -24.70 5.88
CA ARG A 136 5.83 -25.19 4.52
C ARG A 136 5.47 -26.68 4.51
N SER A 137 4.60 -27.09 3.59
CA SER A 137 4.22 -28.50 3.41
C SER A 137 3.95 -28.82 1.94
N VAL A 138 4.02 -30.11 1.62
CA VAL A 138 3.63 -30.67 0.32
C VAL A 138 2.62 -31.79 0.53
N THR A 139 1.55 -31.81 -0.26
CA THR A 139 0.53 -32.87 -0.23
C THR A 139 0.04 -33.19 -1.64
N ARG A 140 -0.59 -34.36 -1.82
CA ARG A 140 -1.35 -34.69 -3.03
C ARG A 140 -2.81 -34.32 -2.81
N VAL A 141 -3.42 -33.57 -3.73
CA VAL A 141 -4.84 -33.17 -3.67
C VAL A 141 -5.57 -33.48 -4.96
N ARG A 142 -6.88 -33.77 -4.87
CA ARG A 142 -7.77 -33.97 -6.03
C ARG A 142 -8.68 -32.75 -6.30
N GLU A 143 -8.85 -31.89 -5.30
CA GLU A 143 -9.69 -30.69 -5.36
C GLU A 143 -8.90 -29.45 -4.88
N PRO A 144 -9.18 -28.25 -5.42
CA PRO A 144 -10.10 -27.96 -6.53
C PRO A 144 -9.57 -28.43 -7.89
N VAL A 145 -8.30 -28.84 -7.95
CA VAL A 145 -7.65 -29.42 -9.13
C VAL A 145 -6.80 -30.60 -8.70
N ASP A 146 -6.62 -31.56 -9.62
CA ASP A 146 -5.71 -32.68 -9.40
C ASP A 146 -4.26 -32.19 -9.42
N ALA A 147 -3.60 -32.05 -8.25
CA ALA A 147 -2.28 -31.45 -8.16
C ALA A 147 -1.38 -32.00 -7.03
N TRP A 148 -0.08 -31.73 -7.14
CA TRP A 148 0.79 -31.57 -5.96
C TRP A 148 0.60 -30.17 -5.40
N LEU A 149 0.25 -30.06 -4.12
CA LEU A 149 0.00 -28.80 -3.44
C LEU A 149 1.17 -28.45 -2.54
N VAL A 150 1.83 -27.32 -2.81
CA VAL A 150 2.78 -26.70 -1.89
C VAL A 150 2.07 -25.60 -1.11
N SER A 151 2.04 -25.71 0.21
CA SER A 151 1.52 -24.65 1.10
C SER A 151 2.67 -23.95 1.81
N GLN A 152 2.65 -22.62 1.83
CA GLN A 152 3.61 -21.76 2.53
C GLN A 152 2.87 -20.76 3.41
N ALA A 153 3.10 -20.80 4.72
CA ALA A 153 2.58 -19.83 5.68
C ALA A 153 3.67 -18.81 6.03
N TYR A 154 3.30 -17.54 6.05
CA TYR A 154 4.20 -16.41 6.29
C TYR A 154 3.96 -15.80 7.67
N ALA A 155 4.98 -15.15 8.23
CA ALA A 155 4.93 -14.57 9.57
C ALA A 155 3.77 -13.57 9.77
N GLY A 156 3.41 -12.81 8.73
CA GLY A 156 2.28 -11.87 8.70
C GLY A 156 0.91 -12.53 8.52
N GLY A 157 0.83 -13.86 8.60
CA GLY A 157 -0.43 -14.59 8.69
C GLY A 157 -1.09 -14.90 7.35
N HIS A 158 -0.49 -14.53 6.23
CA HIS A 158 -0.96 -14.98 4.91
C HIS A 158 -0.41 -16.37 4.55
N VAL A 159 -1.18 -17.10 3.74
CA VAL A 159 -0.84 -18.45 3.26
C VAL A 159 -0.93 -18.46 1.74
N VAL A 160 0.13 -18.94 1.08
CA VAL A 160 0.17 -19.18 -0.36
C VAL A 160 0.12 -20.68 -0.62
N ARG A 161 -0.77 -21.11 -1.51
CA ARG A 161 -0.95 -22.49 -1.94
C ARG A 161 -0.71 -22.59 -3.44
N THR A 162 0.35 -23.27 -3.85
CA THR A 162 0.73 -23.44 -5.26
C THR A 162 0.43 -24.88 -5.69
N TYR A 163 -0.35 -25.01 -6.76
CA TYR A 163 -0.82 -26.29 -7.30
C TYR A 163 -0.05 -26.62 -8.57
N PHE A 164 0.71 -27.71 -8.55
CA PHE A 164 1.49 -28.21 -9.68
C PHE A 164 0.77 -29.40 -10.31
N ASP A 165 0.58 -29.37 -11.63
CA ASP A 165 0.04 -30.50 -12.37
C ASP A 165 0.93 -31.74 -12.17
N PRO A 166 0.38 -32.92 -11.80
CA PRO A 166 1.20 -34.08 -11.44
C PRO A 166 1.98 -34.69 -12.60
N ARG A 167 1.63 -34.37 -13.85
CA ARG A 167 2.23 -34.94 -15.05
C ARG A 167 3.25 -33.99 -15.68
N SER A 168 2.88 -32.74 -15.84
CA SER A 168 3.66 -31.69 -16.49
C SER A 168 4.49 -30.85 -15.51
N TYR A 169 4.18 -30.88 -14.22
CA TYR A 169 4.77 -30.00 -13.18
C TYR A 169 4.54 -28.50 -13.39
N LEU A 170 3.69 -28.11 -14.35
CA LEU A 170 3.32 -26.72 -14.54
C LEU A 170 2.42 -26.25 -13.40
N ILE A 171 2.54 -24.98 -13.00
CA ILE A 171 1.64 -24.37 -12.03
C ILE A 171 0.30 -24.12 -12.69
N VAL A 172 -0.74 -24.82 -12.23
CA VAL A 172 -2.10 -24.73 -12.78
C VAL A 172 -3.02 -23.87 -11.91
N ARG A 173 -2.62 -23.60 -10.67
CA ARG A 173 -3.37 -22.73 -9.75
C ARG A 173 -2.49 -22.20 -8.63
N VAL A 174 -2.78 -20.98 -8.17
CA VAL A 174 -2.24 -20.38 -6.95
C VAL A 174 -3.39 -19.80 -6.14
N ASP A 175 -3.51 -20.21 -4.88
CA ASP A 175 -4.41 -19.57 -3.91
C ASP A 175 -3.59 -18.71 -2.94
N LYS A 176 -4.12 -17.53 -2.61
CA LYS A 176 -3.61 -16.64 -1.58
C LYS A 176 -4.69 -16.42 -0.54
N SER A 177 -4.40 -16.80 0.69
CA SER A 177 -5.29 -16.62 1.84
C SER A 177 -4.71 -15.61 2.82
N LEU A 178 -5.50 -14.62 3.25
CA LEU A 178 -5.17 -13.71 4.35
C LEU A 178 -6.44 -13.40 5.13
N ALA A 179 -6.38 -13.48 6.46
CA ALA A 179 -7.48 -13.16 7.37
C ALA A 179 -8.85 -13.76 6.95
N GLY A 180 -8.85 -15.06 6.64
CA GLY A 180 -10.06 -15.81 6.26
C GLY A 180 -10.57 -15.59 4.82
N ARG A 181 -9.93 -14.71 4.03
CA ARG A 181 -10.27 -14.51 2.61
C ARG A 181 -9.29 -15.26 1.74
N THR A 182 -9.79 -15.96 0.73
CA THR A 182 -8.95 -16.67 -0.24
C THR A 182 -9.29 -16.20 -1.64
N SER A 183 -8.29 -15.69 -2.35
CA SER A 183 -8.35 -15.47 -3.80
C SER A 183 -7.53 -16.52 -4.51
N HIS A 184 -7.90 -16.84 -5.74
CA HIS A 184 -7.17 -17.77 -6.59
C HIS A 184 -6.86 -17.19 -7.97
N THR A 185 -5.84 -17.75 -8.58
CA THR A 185 -5.50 -17.60 -10.00
C THR A 185 -5.28 -18.99 -10.56
N SER A 186 -6.02 -19.33 -11.60
CA SER A 186 -5.93 -20.57 -12.36
C SER A 186 -5.32 -20.28 -13.73
N TYR A 187 -4.58 -21.26 -14.24
CA TYR A 187 -3.80 -21.16 -15.46
C TYR A 187 -4.16 -22.34 -16.37
N ASP A 188 -4.55 -22.06 -17.60
CA ASP A 188 -4.78 -23.09 -18.62
C ASP A 188 -4.31 -22.61 -20.02
N ASP A 189 -4.68 -23.37 -21.07
CA ASP A 189 -4.23 -23.13 -22.45
C ASP A 189 -2.70 -23.02 -22.52
N PHE A 190 -2.01 -24.02 -21.97
CA PHE A 190 -0.56 -24.05 -21.99
C PHE A 190 -0.05 -24.28 -23.41
N ARG A 191 0.78 -23.36 -23.90
CA ARG A 191 1.41 -23.48 -25.23
C ARG A 191 2.91 -23.34 -25.11
N THR A 192 3.60 -24.06 -26.00
CA THR A 192 5.05 -24.03 -26.11
C THR A 192 5.45 -23.14 -27.28
N ASP A 193 6.32 -22.17 -27.02
CA ASP A 193 6.84 -21.27 -28.04
C ASP A 193 8.01 -21.89 -28.84
N ALA A 194 8.50 -21.18 -29.86
CA ALA A 194 9.61 -21.64 -30.70
C ALA A 194 10.93 -21.82 -29.95
N ARG A 195 11.06 -21.28 -28.73
CA ARG A 195 12.22 -21.47 -27.84
C ARG A 195 12.04 -22.66 -26.90
N GLY A 196 10.92 -23.38 -27.00
CA GLY A 196 10.60 -24.51 -26.12
C GLY A 196 10.25 -24.07 -24.70
N ARG A 197 9.77 -22.83 -24.49
CA ARG A 197 9.21 -22.37 -23.22
C ARG A 197 7.71 -22.60 -23.25
N THR A 198 7.18 -23.18 -22.18
CA THR A 198 5.75 -23.48 -22.03
C THR A 198 5.13 -22.57 -20.99
N ARG A 199 4.02 -21.91 -21.33
CA ARG A 199 3.29 -21.04 -20.40
C ARG A 199 1.80 -21.06 -20.68
N ALA A 200 1.02 -20.62 -19.71
CA ALA A 200 -0.40 -20.41 -19.86
C ALA A 200 -0.69 -19.25 -20.82
N TRP A 201 -1.66 -19.45 -21.71
CA TRP A 201 -2.23 -18.40 -22.55
C TRP A 201 -3.57 -17.89 -22.01
N HIS A 202 -4.03 -18.45 -20.90
CA HIS A 202 -5.23 -17.99 -20.22
C HIS A 202 -5.03 -18.05 -18.70
N GLU A 203 -5.25 -16.91 -18.07
CA GLU A 203 -5.21 -16.74 -16.62
C GLU A 203 -6.57 -16.22 -16.17
N PHE A 204 -7.17 -16.88 -15.18
CA PHE A 204 -8.47 -16.48 -14.68
C PHE A 204 -8.59 -16.77 -13.20
N GLY A 205 -9.48 -16.09 -12.51
CA GLY A 205 -9.65 -16.32 -11.09
C GLY A 205 -10.48 -15.25 -10.42
N GLY A 206 -10.26 -15.09 -9.12
CA GLY A 206 -11.05 -14.24 -8.24
C GLY A 206 -11.09 -14.79 -6.83
N ASP A 207 -11.95 -14.23 -5.99
CA ASP A 207 -12.33 -14.83 -4.70
C ASP A 207 -13.75 -15.43 -4.80
N ASP A 208 -14.38 -15.64 -3.65
CA ASP A 208 -15.76 -16.13 -3.53
C ASP A 208 -16.83 -15.15 -4.05
N ARG A 209 -16.43 -13.95 -4.48
CA ARG A 209 -17.33 -12.89 -4.92
C ARG A 209 -17.24 -12.68 -6.44
N PRO A 210 -18.38 -12.63 -7.15
CA PRO A 210 -18.38 -12.39 -8.61
C PRO A 210 -17.70 -11.07 -9.04
N GLN A 211 -17.57 -10.09 -8.16
CA GLN A 211 -16.98 -8.78 -8.47
C GLN A 211 -15.44 -8.80 -8.48
N THR A 212 -14.83 -9.89 -8.06
CA THR A 212 -13.36 -10.04 -8.06
C THR A 212 -12.88 -10.94 -9.19
N THR A 213 -13.80 -11.41 -10.03
CA THR A 213 -13.46 -12.30 -11.14
C THR A 213 -12.67 -11.57 -12.21
N PHE A 214 -11.64 -12.21 -12.73
CA PHE A 214 -10.90 -11.76 -13.90
C PHE A 214 -10.63 -12.93 -14.86
N ASP A 215 -10.45 -12.61 -16.13
CA ASP A 215 -10.17 -13.52 -17.25
C ASP A 215 -9.26 -12.79 -18.22
N TYR A 216 -8.01 -13.24 -18.34
CA TYR A 216 -6.96 -12.69 -19.18
C TYR A 216 -6.56 -13.75 -20.20
N ARG A 217 -6.64 -13.43 -21.49
CA ARG A 217 -6.19 -14.30 -22.58
C ARG A 217 -5.07 -13.63 -23.34
N LEU A 218 -3.94 -14.31 -23.45
CA LEU A 218 -2.83 -13.86 -24.28
C LEU A 218 -3.26 -13.96 -25.75
N ALA A 219 -3.36 -12.82 -26.42
CA ALA A 219 -3.73 -12.73 -27.81
C ALA A 219 -2.51 -12.80 -28.73
N HIS A 220 -1.40 -12.19 -28.33
CA HIS A 220 -0.17 -12.15 -29.11
C HIS A 220 1.08 -12.23 -28.24
N ASP A 221 2.05 -13.02 -28.72
CA ASP A 221 3.39 -13.16 -28.14
C ASP A 221 4.45 -12.91 -29.20
N GLU A 222 5.17 -11.80 -29.05
CA GLU A 222 6.26 -11.42 -29.93
C GLU A 222 7.59 -11.62 -29.19
N LEU A 223 8.36 -12.61 -29.63
CA LEU A 223 9.68 -12.90 -29.09
C LEU A 223 10.73 -12.03 -29.79
N ALA A 224 11.58 -11.37 -29.00
CA ALA A 224 12.63 -10.49 -29.50
C ALA A 224 12.14 -9.34 -30.42
N PRO A 225 11.11 -8.56 -30.03
CA PRO A 225 10.61 -7.45 -30.82
C PRO A 225 11.69 -6.37 -31.01
N ALA A 226 11.63 -5.66 -32.13
CA ALA A 226 12.40 -4.43 -32.31
C ALA A 226 11.84 -3.33 -31.37
N LEU A 227 12.66 -2.86 -30.43
CA LEU A 227 12.26 -1.85 -29.45
C LEU A 227 12.76 -0.46 -29.86
N ALA A 228 11.86 0.52 -29.82
CA ALA A 228 12.24 1.91 -30.02
C ALA A 228 13.17 2.39 -28.87
N PRO A 229 14.11 3.32 -29.16
CA PRO A 229 14.85 4.01 -28.11
C PRO A 229 13.88 4.64 -27.09
N GLY A 230 14.17 4.47 -25.81
CA GLY A 230 13.32 5.02 -24.74
C GLY A 230 12.05 4.22 -24.39
N THR A 231 11.86 3.01 -24.93
CA THR A 231 10.68 2.15 -24.61
C THR A 231 10.41 2.01 -23.10
N PHE A 232 11.47 1.97 -22.27
CA PHE A 232 11.37 1.81 -20.82
C PHE A 232 11.52 3.12 -20.05
N THR A 233 11.71 4.25 -20.74
CA THR A 233 11.82 5.56 -20.08
C THR A 233 10.55 5.81 -19.27
N ILE A 234 10.72 6.14 -18.00
CA ILE A 234 9.61 6.44 -17.10
C ILE A 234 8.88 7.67 -17.65
N PRO A 235 7.57 7.57 -17.97
CA PRO A 235 6.84 8.69 -18.53
C PRO A 235 6.59 9.76 -17.48
N GLY A 236 6.58 11.04 -17.88
CA GLY A 236 5.97 12.08 -17.04
C GLY A 236 4.45 11.91 -16.94
N ASP A 237 3.80 12.77 -16.17
CA ASP A 237 2.34 12.80 -16.09
C ASP A 237 1.72 13.00 -17.48
N ARG A 238 0.62 12.31 -17.77
CA ARG A 238 -0.13 12.46 -19.03
C ARG A 238 -0.78 13.83 -19.17
N ARG A 239 -1.04 14.49 -18.04
CA ARG A 239 -1.77 15.75 -17.94
C ARG A 239 -1.50 16.40 -16.58
N SER A 240 -1.72 17.71 -16.49
CA SER A 240 -1.90 18.37 -15.20
C SER A 240 -3.35 18.19 -14.76
N LEU A 241 -3.58 17.58 -13.58
CA LEU A 241 -4.95 17.35 -13.10
C LEU A 241 -5.62 18.65 -12.63
N VAL A 242 -4.88 19.50 -11.91
CA VAL A 242 -5.34 20.75 -11.31
C VAL A 242 -4.93 21.97 -12.13
N GLU A 243 -5.91 22.74 -12.58
CA GLU A 243 -5.73 23.99 -13.29
C GLU A 243 -5.79 25.17 -12.32
N PHE A 244 -4.70 25.92 -12.25
CA PHE A 244 -4.60 27.17 -11.50
C PHE A 244 -5.02 28.35 -12.39
N PRO A 245 -5.67 29.39 -11.83
CA PRO A 245 -5.92 30.63 -12.54
C PRO A 245 -4.65 31.23 -13.14
N ALA A 246 -4.79 31.89 -14.29
CA ALA A 246 -3.69 32.56 -14.96
C ALA A 246 -3.00 33.56 -14.00
N GLY A 247 -1.67 33.50 -13.92
CA GLY A 247 -0.86 34.36 -13.05
C GLY A 247 -0.87 34.00 -11.56
N SER A 248 -1.76 33.12 -11.08
CA SER A 248 -1.78 32.69 -9.70
C SER A 248 -0.67 31.66 -9.42
N ARG A 249 0.12 31.93 -8.37
CA ARG A 249 1.10 30.98 -7.81
C ARG A 249 0.54 30.18 -6.64
N THR A 250 -0.38 30.78 -5.90
CA THR A 250 -1.01 30.20 -4.71
C THR A 250 -2.49 30.52 -4.72
N VAL A 251 -3.31 29.59 -4.26
CA VAL A 251 -4.76 29.71 -4.15
C VAL A 251 -5.17 29.26 -2.75
N ARG A 252 -6.01 30.05 -2.09
CA ARG A 252 -6.69 29.64 -0.87
C ARG A 252 -7.88 28.76 -1.20
N LEU A 253 -7.95 27.58 -0.60
CA LEU A 253 -9.08 26.67 -0.79
C LEU A 253 -10.30 27.16 0.00
N PRO A 254 -11.53 26.92 -0.48
CA PRO A 254 -12.76 27.11 0.30
C PRO A 254 -12.87 25.97 1.34
N ALA A 255 -12.04 26.05 2.37
CA ALA A 255 -11.87 25.01 3.37
C ALA A 255 -12.29 25.48 4.76
N ARG A 256 -12.71 24.53 5.60
CA ARG A 256 -13.00 24.74 7.01
C ARG A 256 -12.33 23.67 7.85
N ILE A 257 -11.68 24.08 8.94
CA ILE A 257 -10.99 23.17 9.86
C ILE A 257 -11.83 23.05 11.13
N GLU A 258 -12.27 21.84 11.48
CA GLU A 258 -13.03 21.57 12.70
C GLU A 258 -12.56 20.25 13.31
N ASN A 259 -12.32 20.25 14.63
CA ASN A 259 -11.86 19.06 15.37
C ASN A 259 -10.61 18.40 14.74
N GLY A 260 -9.72 19.19 14.12
CA GLY A 260 -8.52 18.67 13.45
C GLY A 260 -8.75 18.08 12.06
N ARG A 261 -10.00 17.99 11.60
CA ARG A 261 -10.37 17.59 10.24
C ARG A 261 -10.52 18.80 9.32
N ILE A 262 -10.31 18.58 8.03
CA ILE A 262 -10.29 19.63 7.01
C ILE A 262 -11.35 19.31 5.96
N TYR A 263 -12.36 20.17 5.87
CA TYR A 263 -13.46 20.04 4.91
C TYR A 263 -13.28 21.03 3.79
N VAL A 264 -13.13 20.56 2.55
CA VAL A 264 -12.97 21.39 1.36
C VAL A 264 -14.26 21.35 0.54
N ARG A 265 -14.78 22.53 0.19
CA ARG A 265 -15.97 22.66 -0.63
C ARG A 265 -15.63 22.52 -2.12
N LEU A 266 -16.07 21.42 -2.72
CA LEU A 266 -16.00 21.16 -4.16
C LEU A 266 -17.30 21.59 -4.85
N THR A 267 -17.22 21.94 -6.13
CA THR A 267 -18.38 22.14 -7.02
C THR A 267 -18.39 21.04 -8.07
N ILE A 268 -19.41 20.18 -8.05
CA ILE A 268 -19.62 19.11 -9.03
C ILE A 268 -21.06 19.20 -9.54
N ALA A 269 -21.23 19.22 -10.87
CA ALA A 269 -22.54 19.38 -11.51
C ALA A 269 -23.35 20.56 -10.94
N GLY A 270 -22.69 21.70 -10.73
CA GLY A 270 -23.29 22.92 -10.17
C GLY A 270 -23.62 22.89 -8.67
N ARG A 271 -23.27 21.81 -7.96
CA ARG A 271 -23.58 21.63 -6.53
C ARG A 271 -22.34 21.74 -5.67
N GLY A 272 -22.45 22.51 -4.58
CA GLY A 272 -21.45 22.57 -3.52
C GLY A 272 -21.49 21.31 -2.64
N LEU A 273 -20.36 20.60 -2.54
CA LEU A 273 -20.21 19.33 -1.84
C LEU A 273 -19.00 19.35 -0.91
N ASP A 274 -19.14 18.86 0.31
CA ASP A 274 -18.04 18.84 1.29
C ASP A 274 -17.25 17.53 1.17
N PHE A 275 -15.95 17.66 0.89
CA PHE A 275 -14.99 16.56 0.85
C PHE A 275 -14.03 16.68 2.03
N LEU A 276 -13.62 15.55 2.61
CA LEU A 276 -12.54 15.53 3.59
C LEU A 276 -11.20 15.58 2.84
N LEU A 277 -10.33 16.53 3.16
CA LEU A 277 -8.94 16.52 2.69
C LEU A 277 -8.19 15.44 3.46
N ASP A 278 -7.76 14.40 2.75
CA ASP A 278 -7.33 13.14 3.36
C ASP A 278 -6.05 12.62 2.69
N SER A 279 -4.91 12.92 3.29
CA SER A 279 -3.62 12.42 2.83
C SER A 279 -3.43 10.93 3.03
N GLY A 280 -4.23 10.26 3.87
CA GLY A 280 -4.29 8.81 4.00
C GLY A 280 -5.11 8.12 2.90
N ALA A 281 -5.78 8.88 2.03
CA ALA A 281 -6.55 8.33 0.92
C ALA A 281 -5.69 8.21 -0.36
N ALA A 282 -5.46 6.98 -0.81
CA ALA A 282 -4.70 6.66 -2.03
C ALA A 282 -5.38 7.08 -3.35
N ALA A 283 -6.58 7.66 -3.30
CA ALA A 283 -7.29 8.21 -4.45
C ALA A 283 -8.39 9.21 -4.01
N MET A 284 -8.80 10.10 -4.91
CA MET A 284 -10.04 10.85 -4.80
C MET A 284 -11.24 9.91 -4.85
N SER A 285 -12.19 10.13 -3.94
CA SER A 285 -13.35 9.25 -3.79
C SER A 285 -14.64 10.03 -3.56
N ILE A 286 -15.77 9.46 -3.99
CA ILE A 286 -17.11 10.05 -3.85
C ILE A 286 -18.11 9.01 -3.35
N ASP A 287 -19.13 9.45 -2.60
CA ASP A 287 -20.26 8.61 -2.20
C ASP A 287 -20.95 8.01 -3.43
N GLY A 288 -21.04 6.68 -3.51
CA GLY A 288 -21.62 6.00 -4.67
C GLY A 288 -23.11 6.32 -4.88
N ALA A 289 -23.87 6.56 -3.81
CA ALA A 289 -25.27 6.97 -3.93
C ALA A 289 -25.41 8.41 -4.42
N LEU A 290 -24.53 9.32 -3.99
CA LEU A 290 -24.45 10.67 -4.54
C LEU A 290 -24.07 10.67 -6.01
N ALA A 291 -23.02 9.95 -6.40
CA ALA A 291 -22.57 9.89 -7.79
C ALA A 291 -23.72 9.49 -8.74
N ARG A 292 -24.52 8.49 -8.34
CA ARG A 292 -25.73 8.07 -9.07
C ARG A 292 -26.79 9.17 -9.16
N ARG A 293 -27.03 9.91 -8.07
CA ARG A 293 -27.97 11.06 -8.07
C ARG A 293 -27.48 12.23 -8.92
N LEU A 294 -26.17 12.36 -9.11
CA LEU A 294 -25.57 13.34 -10.02
C LEU A 294 -25.59 12.85 -11.48
N GLY A 295 -26.10 11.65 -11.77
CA GLY A 295 -26.15 11.08 -13.11
C GLY A 295 -24.80 10.60 -13.64
N LEU A 296 -23.81 10.40 -12.77
CA LEU A 296 -22.48 9.93 -13.17
C LEU A 296 -22.53 8.42 -13.46
N PRO A 297 -22.13 7.97 -14.68
CA PRO A 297 -22.04 6.55 -14.98
C PRO A 297 -20.96 5.87 -14.11
N ALA A 298 -21.32 4.75 -13.50
CA ALA A 298 -20.39 3.91 -12.77
C ALA A 298 -19.76 2.88 -13.71
N TYR A 299 -18.43 2.82 -13.72
CA TYR A 299 -17.65 1.92 -14.53
C TYR A 299 -16.94 0.90 -13.66
N GLY A 300 -17.14 -0.36 -14.04
CA GLY A 300 -16.66 -1.52 -13.33
C GLY A 300 -17.16 -1.64 -11.90
N ARG A 301 -16.87 -2.77 -11.28
CA ARG A 301 -17.32 -3.09 -9.93
C ARG A 301 -16.33 -4.04 -9.26
N THR A 302 -15.75 -3.59 -8.17
CA THR A 302 -14.80 -4.33 -7.31
C THR A 302 -15.39 -4.52 -5.91
N MET A 303 -14.83 -5.46 -5.15
CA MET A 303 -15.08 -5.56 -3.71
C MET A 303 -13.85 -5.14 -2.93
N GLU A 304 -14.03 -4.18 -2.05
CA GLU A 304 -12.98 -3.59 -1.22
C GLU A 304 -13.27 -3.81 0.24
N THR A 305 -12.23 -3.78 1.07
CA THR A 305 -12.36 -3.94 2.52
C THR A 305 -11.43 -2.98 3.22
N VAL A 306 -12.01 -2.13 4.08
CA VAL A 306 -11.29 -1.17 4.92
C VAL A 306 -11.78 -1.36 6.36
N ALA A 307 -12.86 -0.68 6.74
CA ALA A 307 -13.56 -0.93 8.01
C ALA A 307 -14.63 -2.03 7.88
N GLY A 308 -15.11 -2.25 6.66
CA GLY A 308 -15.98 -3.35 6.28
C GLY A 308 -15.87 -3.62 4.79
N SER A 309 -16.59 -4.64 4.30
CA SER A 309 -16.58 -4.98 2.88
C SER A 309 -17.64 -4.22 2.11
N PHE A 310 -17.27 -3.62 0.98
CA PHE A 310 -18.19 -2.85 0.14
C PHE A 310 -17.88 -2.99 -1.35
N ALA A 311 -18.90 -2.78 -2.17
CA ALA A 311 -18.72 -2.67 -3.60
C ALA A 311 -18.23 -1.25 -3.95
N ALA A 312 -17.20 -1.18 -4.78
CA ALA A 312 -16.68 0.05 -5.32
C ALA A 312 -16.70 0.01 -6.85
N SER A 313 -16.75 1.18 -7.45
CA SER A 313 -16.74 1.42 -8.89
C SER A 313 -15.88 2.65 -9.16
N ARG A 314 -15.66 2.98 -10.42
CA ARG A 314 -15.08 4.26 -10.83
C ARG A 314 -16.12 5.13 -11.50
N VAL A 315 -16.00 6.45 -11.35
CA VAL A 315 -16.79 7.42 -12.11
C VAL A 315 -15.83 8.42 -12.74
N ILE A 316 -16.24 8.99 -13.88
CA ILE A 316 -15.54 10.11 -14.52
C ILE A 316 -16.39 11.35 -14.27
N VAL A 317 -15.85 12.30 -13.52
CA VAL A 317 -16.51 13.58 -13.22
C VAL A 317 -16.04 14.60 -14.25
N PRO A 318 -16.92 15.08 -15.16
CA PRO A 318 -16.49 15.93 -16.28
C PRO A 318 -15.80 17.23 -15.83
N GLN A 319 -16.26 17.80 -14.71
CA GLN A 319 -15.66 19.00 -14.13
C GLN A 319 -15.83 19.02 -12.62
N VAL A 320 -14.74 19.35 -11.93
CA VAL A 320 -14.69 19.61 -10.49
C VAL A 320 -14.10 21.01 -10.27
N GLY A 321 -14.84 21.88 -9.58
CA GLY A 321 -14.34 23.19 -9.16
C GLY A 321 -13.93 23.18 -7.69
N ILE A 322 -12.83 23.86 -7.33
CA ILE A 322 -12.41 24.10 -5.95
C ILE A 322 -12.00 25.57 -5.80
N GLY A 323 -12.93 26.41 -5.36
CA GLY A 323 -12.72 27.86 -5.42
C GLY A 323 -12.42 28.27 -6.87
N PRO A 324 -11.27 28.92 -7.14
CA PRO A 324 -10.90 29.29 -8.50
C PRO A 324 -10.12 28.19 -9.27
N LEU A 325 -9.89 27.02 -8.66
CA LEU A 325 -9.25 25.88 -9.33
C LEU A 325 -10.28 25.07 -10.12
N ALA A 326 -9.85 24.46 -11.22
CA ALA A 326 -10.63 23.52 -12.01
C ALA A 326 -9.88 22.20 -12.22
N MET A 327 -10.63 21.11 -12.35
CA MET A 327 -10.15 19.81 -12.82
C MET A 327 -11.19 19.25 -13.80
N HIS A 328 -10.74 18.58 -14.86
CA HIS A 328 -11.59 18.02 -15.91
C HIS A 328 -11.46 16.50 -15.99
N ASP A 329 -12.52 15.78 -16.39
CA ASP A 329 -12.51 14.33 -16.58
C ASP A 329 -11.85 13.56 -15.42
N VAL A 330 -12.21 13.92 -14.19
CA VAL A 330 -11.58 13.41 -12.97
C VAL A 330 -12.11 12.01 -12.68
N VAL A 331 -11.23 11.03 -12.65
CA VAL A 331 -11.55 9.67 -12.21
C VAL A 331 -11.61 9.65 -10.68
N MET A 332 -12.77 9.29 -10.13
CA MET A 332 -12.95 9.08 -8.69
C MET A 332 -13.43 7.66 -8.40
N ARG A 333 -13.02 7.12 -7.25
CA ARG A 333 -13.55 5.84 -6.74
C ARG A 333 -14.86 6.08 -6.00
N THR A 334 -15.84 5.19 -6.18
CA THR A 334 -17.05 5.23 -5.37
C THR A 334 -16.83 4.46 -4.09
N ILE A 335 -17.09 5.09 -2.95
CA ILE A 335 -17.03 4.46 -1.64
C ILE A 335 -18.33 4.70 -0.88
N PRO A 336 -18.73 3.83 0.05
CA PRO A 336 -19.78 4.14 1.01
C PRO A 336 -19.20 5.10 2.06
N ILE A 337 -19.50 6.39 1.92
CA ILE A 337 -19.14 7.41 2.90
C ILE A 337 -20.40 8.05 3.47
N SER A 338 -20.61 7.81 4.76
CA SER A 338 -21.71 8.41 5.52
C SER A 338 -21.15 9.04 6.79
N MET A 339 -20.18 9.95 6.63
CA MET A 339 -19.63 10.73 7.72
C MET A 339 -20.42 12.03 7.86
N ARG A 340 -20.86 12.32 9.09
CA ARG A 340 -21.45 13.59 9.48
C ARG A 340 -20.60 14.18 10.58
N GLU A 341 -20.12 15.41 10.38
CA GLU A 341 -19.47 16.16 11.45
C GLU A 341 -20.49 17.17 12.01
N GLY A 342 -20.84 16.96 13.28
CA GLY A 342 -21.94 17.70 13.92
C GLY A 342 -23.27 17.57 13.18
N THR A 343 -24.08 18.64 13.20
CA THR A 343 -25.42 18.65 12.60
C THR A 343 -25.46 19.17 11.16
N LYS A 344 -24.38 19.81 10.67
CA LYS A 344 -24.41 20.59 9.42
C LYS A 344 -23.51 20.05 8.29
N THR A 345 -22.41 19.37 8.60
CA THR A 345 -21.45 18.93 7.57
C THR A 345 -21.73 17.48 7.20
N ARG A 346 -22.10 17.25 5.93
CA ARG A 346 -22.16 15.91 5.35
C ARG A 346 -20.96 15.73 4.44
N VAL A 347 -20.01 14.91 4.87
CA VAL A 347 -18.88 14.53 4.02
C VAL A 347 -19.39 13.54 2.98
N VAL A 348 -19.12 13.83 1.72
CA VAL A 348 -19.58 13.02 0.59
C VAL A 348 -18.45 12.48 -0.28
N GLY A 349 -17.21 12.66 0.15
CA GLY A 349 -16.04 12.19 -0.57
C GLY A 349 -14.74 12.49 0.16
N LEU A 350 -13.67 11.93 -0.38
CA LEU A 350 -12.29 12.13 0.08
C LEU A 350 -11.52 12.83 -1.03
N LEU A 351 -10.84 13.91 -0.67
CA LEU A 351 -9.91 14.65 -1.52
C LEU A 351 -8.50 14.13 -1.19
N GLY A 352 -8.13 13.04 -1.86
CA GLY A 352 -6.92 12.26 -1.59
C GLY A 352 -5.81 12.46 -2.61
N PHE A 353 -5.05 11.39 -2.83
CA PHE A 353 -3.81 11.36 -3.62
C PHE A 353 -3.86 12.18 -4.91
N ASP A 354 -4.84 11.97 -5.80
CA ASP A 354 -4.82 12.61 -7.13
C ASP A 354 -4.86 14.15 -7.02
N PHE A 355 -5.55 14.71 -6.02
CA PHE A 355 -5.48 16.15 -5.81
C PHE A 355 -4.17 16.58 -5.16
N LEU A 356 -3.67 15.80 -4.21
CA LEU A 356 -2.49 16.11 -3.41
C LEU A 356 -1.18 16.00 -4.19
N ASP A 357 -1.11 15.11 -5.18
CA ASP A 357 0.04 14.97 -6.07
C ASP A 357 0.14 16.16 -7.05
N ALA A 358 -1.02 16.68 -7.47
CA ALA A 358 -1.13 17.82 -8.37
C ALA A 358 -0.91 19.19 -7.71
N VAL A 359 -0.61 19.28 -6.41
CA VAL A 359 -0.43 20.56 -5.69
C VAL A 359 0.67 20.50 -4.62
N ALA A 360 1.22 21.67 -4.26
CA ALA A 360 1.95 21.85 -3.01
C ALA A 360 0.99 22.40 -1.94
N LEU A 361 0.72 21.61 -0.90
CA LEU A 361 -0.27 21.88 0.13
C LEU A 361 0.33 22.60 1.34
N ARG A 362 -0.39 23.60 1.86
CA ARG A 362 -0.16 24.24 3.17
C ARG A 362 -1.44 24.19 4.00
N ILE A 363 -1.37 23.58 5.18
CA ILE A 363 -2.45 23.56 6.17
C ILE A 363 -2.00 24.36 7.38
N ASP A 364 -2.64 25.50 7.64
CA ASP A 364 -2.44 26.30 8.84
C ASP A 364 -3.58 26.02 9.83
N TYR A 365 -3.37 25.03 10.70
CA TYR A 365 -4.37 24.63 11.69
C TYR A 365 -4.70 25.75 12.69
N ALA A 366 -3.70 26.49 13.16
CA ALA A 366 -3.89 27.59 14.09
C ALA A 366 -4.60 28.78 13.42
N GLY A 367 -4.24 29.09 12.18
CA GLY A 367 -4.88 30.15 11.38
C GLY A 367 -6.19 29.75 10.70
N GLY A 368 -6.57 28.46 10.74
CA GLY A 368 -7.80 27.95 10.13
C GLY A 368 -7.82 28.04 8.60
N SER A 369 -6.66 27.95 7.93
CA SER A 369 -6.57 28.13 6.46
C SER A 369 -5.87 26.99 5.75
N VAL A 370 -6.28 26.75 4.51
CA VAL A 370 -5.66 25.78 3.60
C VAL A 370 -5.36 26.50 2.30
N ASP A 371 -4.09 26.50 1.92
CA ASP A 371 -3.61 27.11 0.69
C ASP A 371 -2.91 26.04 -0.15
N VAL A 372 -3.01 26.14 -1.47
CA VAL A 372 -2.29 25.30 -2.41
C VAL A 372 -1.49 26.13 -3.38
N ALA A 373 -0.31 25.63 -3.75
CA ALA A 373 0.53 26.19 -4.80
C ALA A 373 0.79 25.14 -5.88
N ARG A 374 1.46 25.54 -6.96
CA ARG A 374 1.82 24.61 -8.04
C ARG A 374 2.71 23.48 -7.51
N PRO A 375 2.60 22.25 -8.04
CA PRO A 375 3.40 21.12 -7.57
C PRO A 375 4.90 21.44 -7.73
N GLY A 376 5.72 21.01 -6.77
CA GLY A 376 7.17 21.28 -6.74
C GLY A 376 7.55 22.71 -6.37
N SER A 377 6.59 23.61 -6.09
CA SER A 377 6.87 24.98 -5.64
C SER A 377 6.97 25.14 -4.12
N GLY A 378 6.78 24.05 -3.37
CA GLY A 378 6.89 24.05 -1.91
C GLY A 378 8.29 24.46 -1.45
N ALA A 379 8.36 25.49 -0.61
CA ALA A 379 9.59 25.93 0.03
C ALA A 379 9.51 25.70 1.54
N ALA A 380 10.61 25.23 2.11
CA ALA A 380 10.75 25.08 3.56
C ALA A 380 10.59 26.45 4.25
N PRO A 381 9.62 26.63 5.14
CA PRO A 381 9.57 27.83 5.96
C PRO A 381 10.81 27.90 6.86
N ALA A 382 11.26 29.12 7.18
CA ALA A 382 12.37 29.31 8.11
C ALA A 382 12.05 28.66 9.47
N GLY A 383 12.99 27.85 9.98
CA GLY A 383 12.84 27.13 11.25
C GLY A 383 11.84 25.96 11.22
N ALA A 384 11.30 25.58 10.05
CA ALA A 384 10.44 24.42 9.93
C ALA A 384 11.25 23.12 10.09
N VAL A 385 10.62 22.15 10.73
CA VAL A 385 11.13 20.79 10.86
C VAL A 385 10.93 20.05 9.54
N PRO A 386 11.99 19.53 8.89
CA PRO A 386 11.82 18.70 7.71
C PRO A 386 11.17 17.37 8.09
N LEU A 387 10.25 16.94 7.25
CA LEU A 387 9.61 15.64 7.31
C LEU A 387 10.09 14.83 6.11
N ASP A 388 10.70 13.67 6.36
CA ASP A 388 11.09 12.72 5.32
C ASP A 388 9.84 12.03 4.79
N VAL A 389 9.12 12.72 3.89
CA VAL A 389 7.89 12.22 3.28
C VAL A 389 8.26 11.36 2.09
N ARG A 390 7.80 10.13 2.17
CA ARG A 390 7.97 9.11 1.15
C ARG A 390 6.62 8.64 0.68
N LEU A 391 6.34 8.74 -0.61
CA LEU A 391 5.15 8.09 -1.15
C LEU A 391 5.33 6.57 -1.18
N GLY A 392 4.35 5.85 -0.64
CA GLY A 392 4.20 4.41 -0.75
C GLY A 392 2.72 4.08 -0.93
N SER A 393 2.36 3.30 -1.94
CA SER A 393 0.94 3.03 -2.27
C SER A 393 0.08 4.30 -2.34
N GLN A 394 0.65 5.39 -2.88
CA GLN A 394 -0.01 6.70 -3.07
C GLN A 394 -0.37 7.44 -1.76
N ILE A 395 0.24 7.09 -0.64
CA ILE A 395 0.09 7.80 0.64
C ILE A 395 1.45 8.24 1.19
N PRO A 396 1.52 9.35 1.96
CA PRO A 396 2.76 9.85 2.53
C PRO A 396 3.12 9.04 3.78
N LEU A 397 4.27 8.39 3.72
CA LEU A 397 4.88 7.64 4.81
C LEU A 397 6.06 8.42 5.37
N THR A 398 6.28 8.33 6.66
CA THR A 398 7.44 8.90 7.35
C THR A 398 7.97 7.95 8.41
N ARG A 399 9.25 8.14 8.76
CA ARG A 399 9.86 7.51 9.93
C ARG A 399 9.34 8.14 11.21
N VAL A 400 9.10 7.30 12.21
CA VAL A 400 8.61 7.66 13.54
C VAL A 400 9.24 6.73 14.58
N THR A 401 9.61 7.27 15.75
CA THR A 401 9.97 6.45 16.91
C THR A 401 8.86 6.51 17.95
N VAL A 402 8.34 5.35 18.35
CA VAL A 402 7.30 5.17 19.38
C VAL A 402 7.92 4.43 20.57
N GLY A 403 7.95 5.06 21.75
CA GLY A 403 8.77 4.56 22.86
C GLY A 403 10.24 4.49 22.44
N GLU A 404 10.79 3.28 22.42
CA GLU A 404 12.15 2.99 21.95
C GLU A 404 12.18 2.31 20.55
N ALA A 405 11.02 1.96 19.98
CA ALA A 405 10.92 1.28 18.71
C ALA A 405 10.78 2.28 17.55
N THR A 406 11.48 2.03 16.45
CA THR A 406 11.41 2.89 15.25
C THR A 406 10.70 2.17 14.12
N GLY A 407 9.61 2.76 13.63
CA GLY A 407 8.94 2.37 12.39
C GLY A 407 9.30 3.31 11.25
N ASN A 408 9.31 2.79 10.03
CA ASN A 408 9.66 3.56 8.83
C ASN A 408 8.43 3.91 7.98
N ASP A 409 7.29 3.29 8.27
CA ASP A 409 6.11 3.33 7.41
C ASP A 409 4.87 3.85 8.16
N PHE A 410 5.02 4.98 8.86
CA PHE A 410 3.89 5.66 9.48
C PHE A 410 3.21 6.61 8.48
N ILE A 411 1.90 6.48 8.30
CA ILE A 411 1.11 7.34 7.44
C ILE A 411 0.99 8.73 8.07
N VAL A 412 1.23 9.78 7.30
CA VAL A 412 0.89 11.16 7.69
C VAL A 412 -0.53 11.45 7.23
N ASP A 413 -1.48 11.34 8.15
CA ASP A 413 -2.90 11.23 7.83
C ASP A 413 -3.69 12.45 8.32
N THR A 414 -4.05 13.33 7.38
CA THR A 414 -4.88 14.51 7.63
C THR A 414 -6.37 14.21 7.74
N GLY A 415 -6.82 13.00 7.34
CA GLY A 415 -8.19 12.52 7.49
C GLY A 415 -8.45 11.84 8.85
N ALA A 416 -7.39 11.40 9.55
CA ALA A 416 -7.49 10.72 10.83
C ALA A 416 -7.85 11.64 12.01
N GLU A 417 -8.84 11.22 12.79
CA GLU A 417 -9.23 11.87 14.06
C GLU A 417 -8.29 11.52 15.21
N PHE A 418 -7.65 10.34 15.16
CA PHE A 418 -6.79 9.86 16.22
C PHE A 418 -5.43 10.57 16.24
N SER A 419 -4.79 10.65 17.41
CA SER A 419 -3.41 11.12 17.55
C SER A 419 -2.41 10.16 16.89
N LEU A 420 -2.37 8.92 17.37
CA LEU A 420 -1.45 7.87 16.95
C LEU A 420 -2.22 6.55 16.90
N VAL A 421 -2.22 5.90 15.74
CA VAL A 421 -2.74 4.52 15.60
C VAL A 421 -1.57 3.61 15.29
N LEU A 422 -1.39 2.56 16.08
CA LEU A 422 -0.45 1.48 15.78
C LEU A 422 -1.20 0.35 15.07
N PHE A 423 -0.60 -0.20 14.01
CA PHE A 423 -1.16 -1.35 13.32
C PHE A 423 -0.59 -2.64 13.89
N GLN A 424 -1.34 -3.73 13.76
CA GLN A 424 -1.00 -5.02 14.36
C GLN A 424 0.38 -5.54 13.92
N ARG A 425 0.82 -5.23 12.70
CA ARG A 425 2.18 -5.60 12.27
C ARG A 425 3.27 -5.01 13.19
N PHE A 426 3.11 -3.75 13.61
CA PHE A 426 4.08 -3.03 14.41
C PHE A 426 3.98 -3.43 15.87
N THR A 427 2.77 -3.58 16.41
CA THR A 427 2.57 -4.04 17.79
C THR A 427 2.92 -5.51 18.01
N HIS A 428 2.81 -6.37 16.98
CA HIS A 428 3.30 -7.74 17.06
C HIS A 428 4.84 -7.81 17.06
N ALA A 429 5.51 -6.92 16.31
CA ALA A 429 6.97 -6.80 16.32
C ALA A 429 7.50 -6.14 17.60
N HIS A 430 6.70 -5.26 18.21
CA HIS A 430 7.02 -4.47 19.40
C HIS A 430 5.94 -4.62 20.48
N PRO A 431 5.79 -5.83 21.08
CA PRO A 431 4.72 -6.14 22.01
C PRO A 431 4.74 -5.27 23.29
N GLU A 432 5.89 -4.68 23.64
CA GLU A 432 6.03 -3.72 24.73
C GLU A 432 5.16 -2.47 24.53
N LEU A 433 4.89 -2.09 23.27
CA LEU A 433 4.04 -0.95 22.93
C LEU A 433 2.56 -1.28 23.04
N ALA A 434 2.18 -2.55 23.05
CA ALA A 434 0.80 -3.03 22.98
C ALA A 434 0.11 -3.16 24.35
N THR A 435 0.63 -2.48 25.38
CA THR A 435 0.07 -2.53 26.74
C THR A 435 -1.30 -1.83 26.77
N PRO A 436 -2.42 -2.54 27.04
CA PRO A 436 -3.76 -1.95 27.00
C PRO A 436 -4.00 -0.94 28.13
N LEU A 437 -4.63 0.19 27.80
CA LEU A 437 -5.18 1.13 28.78
C LEU A 437 -6.60 0.67 29.16
N GLY A 438 -6.67 -0.33 30.05
CA GLY A 438 -7.94 -0.94 30.46
C GLY A 438 -8.33 -2.14 29.60
N ARG A 439 -9.62 -2.53 29.67
CA ARG A 439 -10.14 -3.75 29.01
C ARG A 439 -11.08 -3.47 27.82
N GLY A 440 -11.30 -2.20 27.48
CA GLY A 440 -12.27 -1.80 26.47
C GLY A 440 -11.74 -1.91 25.04
N VAL A 441 -12.61 -2.33 24.12
CA VAL A 441 -12.46 -2.12 22.68
C VAL A 441 -13.47 -1.06 22.28
N ARG A 442 -13.00 0.02 21.66
CA ARG A 442 -13.87 1.06 21.10
C ARG A 442 -14.11 0.77 19.62
N SER A 443 -15.30 1.10 19.16
CA SER A 443 -15.63 1.07 17.74
C SER A 443 -15.52 2.49 17.17
N GLY A 444 -14.85 2.62 16.02
CA GLY A 444 -14.78 3.86 15.25
C GLY A 444 -15.39 3.66 13.87
N ALA A 445 -16.02 4.70 13.32
CA ALA A 445 -16.50 4.66 11.94
C ALA A 445 -15.31 4.69 10.96
N GLY A 446 -15.38 3.89 9.90
CA GLY A 446 -14.45 3.95 8.78
C GLY A 446 -15.15 3.64 7.47
N ILE A 447 -14.40 3.62 6.37
CA ILE A 447 -14.99 3.38 5.04
C ILE A 447 -15.56 1.96 4.99
N GLY A 448 -16.85 1.85 4.69
CA GLY A 448 -17.55 0.57 4.54
C GLY A 448 -17.95 -0.15 5.83
N GLY A 449 -17.74 0.44 7.01
CA GLY A 449 -18.14 -0.19 8.27
C GLY A 449 -17.51 0.43 9.52
N THR A 450 -17.34 -0.40 10.54
CA THR A 450 -16.75 -0.02 11.83
C THR A 450 -15.40 -0.68 12.03
N MET A 451 -14.41 0.07 12.48
CA MET A 451 -13.12 -0.44 12.93
C MET A 451 -13.11 -0.61 14.44
N ALA A 452 -12.55 -1.72 14.91
CA ALA A 452 -12.28 -1.95 16.32
C ALA A 452 -10.91 -1.39 16.67
N TYR A 453 -10.83 -0.65 17.78
CA TYR A 453 -9.59 -0.13 18.33
C TYR A 453 -9.46 -0.50 19.79
N ARG A 454 -8.23 -0.73 20.21
CA ARG A 454 -7.86 -0.92 21.62
C ARG A 454 -7.07 0.29 22.08
N ASP A 455 -7.53 0.94 23.15
CA ASP A 455 -6.76 2.02 23.77
C ASP A 455 -5.51 1.43 24.42
N LEU A 456 -4.36 2.05 24.17
CA LEU A 456 -3.06 1.66 24.73
C LEU A 456 -2.60 2.71 25.74
N VAL A 457 -1.66 2.33 26.60
CA VAL A 457 -0.95 3.30 27.45
C VAL A 457 -0.37 4.39 26.56
N PRO A 458 -0.54 5.69 26.90
CA PRO A 458 -0.04 6.78 26.08
C PRO A 458 1.46 6.63 25.79
N GLN A 459 1.82 6.77 24.52
CA GLN A 459 3.17 6.53 24.06
C GLN A 459 3.96 7.83 23.92
N ARG A 460 5.27 7.73 24.12
CA ARG A 460 6.22 8.73 23.65
C ARG A 460 6.33 8.62 22.13
N LEU A 461 6.30 9.74 21.44
CA LEU A 461 6.48 9.81 19.98
C LEU A 461 7.60 10.78 19.64
N THR A 462 8.54 10.34 18.80
CA THR A 462 9.52 11.22 18.17
C THR A 462 9.24 11.28 16.68
N LEU A 463 8.96 12.49 16.19
CA LEU A 463 8.73 12.80 14.77
C LEU A 463 9.77 13.83 14.33
N GLY A 464 10.80 13.38 13.61
CA GLY A 464 11.99 14.19 13.37
C GLY A 464 12.64 14.61 14.71
N PRO A 465 12.97 15.90 14.93
CA PRO A 465 13.49 16.43 16.19
C PRO A 465 12.40 16.74 17.24
N VAL A 466 11.12 16.48 16.95
CA VAL A 466 10.03 16.82 17.85
C VAL A 466 9.67 15.64 18.74
N LEU A 467 9.67 15.87 20.06
CA LEU A 467 9.27 14.90 21.06
C LEU A 467 7.88 15.23 21.63
N PHE A 468 7.02 14.22 21.64
CA PHE A 468 5.75 14.19 22.35
C PHE A 468 5.84 13.18 23.49
N GLU A 469 5.72 13.65 24.73
CA GLU A 469 6.00 12.82 25.92
C GLU A 469 4.91 11.79 26.23
N ALA A 470 3.65 12.10 25.93
CA ALA A 470 2.51 11.26 26.23
C ALA A 470 1.38 11.51 25.24
N LEU A 471 1.35 10.76 24.14
CA LEU A 471 0.27 10.82 23.15
C LEU A 471 -0.77 9.72 23.39
N PRO A 472 -2.07 10.05 23.41
CA PRO A 472 -3.13 9.05 23.31
C PRO A 472 -2.86 8.13 22.12
N THR A 473 -2.79 6.83 22.39
CA THR A 473 -2.40 5.83 21.40
C THR A 473 -3.44 4.75 21.37
N VAL A 474 -3.82 4.33 20.16
CA VAL A 474 -4.73 3.21 19.96
C VAL A 474 -4.08 2.20 19.02
N GLU A 475 -4.46 0.94 19.16
CA GLU A 475 -4.15 -0.10 18.20
C GLU A 475 -5.38 -0.39 17.35
N ALA A 476 -5.22 -0.48 16.03
CA ALA A 476 -6.28 -0.95 15.16
C ALA A 476 -6.34 -2.48 15.17
N LEU A 477 -7.48 -3.07 15.56
CA LEU A 477 -7.67 -4.52 15.72
C LEU A 477 -8.23 -5.22 14.47
N SER A 478 -8.26 -4.53 13.32
CA SER A 478 -8.74 -5.10 12.07
C SER A 478 -7.55 -5.61 11.24
N PRO A 479 -7.60 -6.83 10.68
CA PRO A 479 -6.53 -7.39 9.85
C PRO A 479 -6.33 -6.70 8.48
N TYR A 480 -6.96 -5.53 8.28
CA TYR A 480 -6.82 -4.66 7.11
C TYR A 480 -6.96 -3.20 7.53
N ALA A 481 -6.40 -2.83 8.69
CA ALA A 481 -6.58 -1.51 9.27
C ALA A 481 -6.26 -0.41 8.22
N LEU A 482 -7.30 0.26 7.74
CA LEU A 482 -7.25 1.28 6.68
C LEU A 482 -6.86 0.82 5.26
N GLY A 483 -6.75 -0.49 5.01
CA GLY A 483 -6.48 -1.05 3.68
C GLY A 483 -5.01 -1.03 3.27
N PHE A 484 -4.09 -0.85 4.23
CA PHE A 484 -2.64 -0.83 4.03
C PHE A 484 -1.96 -1.89 4.90
N ASP A 485 -1.71 -3.07 4.32
CA ASP A 485 -1.12 -4.20 5.04
C ASP A 485 0.36 -3.93 5.41
N ASP A 486 0.99 -2.97 4.73
CA ASP A 486 2.42 -2.65 4.85
C ASP A 486 2.73 -1.34 5.60
N ALA A 487 1.82 -0.82 6.42
CA ALA A 487 2.09 0.37 7.24
C ALA A 487 2.29 0.02 8.73
N ASP A 488 3.20 0.72 9.41
CA ASP A 488 3.45 0.54 10.86
C ASP A 488 2.33 1.14 11.73
N GLY A 489 1.67 2.18 11.20
CA GLY A 489 0.65 2.94 11.88
C GLY A 489 0.39 4.25 11.16
N LEU A 490 -0.28 5.19 11.84
CA LEU A 490 -0.49 6.55 11.33
C LEU A 490 -0.34 7.60 12.42
N VAL A 491 0.09 8.78 12.00
CA VAL A 491 0.13 10.02 12.77
C VAL A 491 -1.00 10.91 12.26
N GLY A 492 -1.97 11.18 13.13
CA GLY A 492 -3.18 11.91 12.77
C GLY A 492 -3.29 13.30 13.38
N SER A 493 -4.52 13.83 13.36
CA SER A 493 -4.77 15.27 13.53
C SER A 493 -4.33 15.89 14.87
N ASP A 494 -4.33 15.17 15.99
CA ASP A 494 -3.87 15.74 17.28
C ASP A 494 -2.36 16.06 17.32
N VAL A 495 -1.58 15.38 16.48
CA VAL A 495 -0.17 15.68 16.25
C VAL A 495 -0.05 16.78 15.21
N LEU A 496 -0.70 16.61 14.06
CA LEU A 496 -0.57 17.51 12.91
C LEU A 496 -1.07 18.93 13.21
N ARG A 497 -2.16 19.06 13.98
CA ARG A 497 -2.76 20.37 14.31
C ARG A 497 -1.89 21.28 15.17
N ARG A 498 -0.77 20.76 15.70
CA ARG A 498 0.22 21.56 16.45
C ARG A 498 1.13 22.38 15.54
N PHE A 499 1.03 22.19 14.23
CA PHE A 499 1.88 22.81 13.23
C PHE A 499 1.05 23.48 12.14
N THR A 500 1.71 24.35 11.39
CA THR A 500 1.41 24.50 9.97
C THR A 500 2.09 23.36 9.22
N VAL A 501 1.32 22.53 8.54
CA VAL A 501 1.79 21.36 7.79
C VAL A 501 1.97 21.74 6.32
N TYR A 502 3.09 21.35 5.74
CA TYR A 502 3.39 21.50 4.32
C TYR A 502 3.64 20.12 3.71
N LEU A 503 3.00 19.81 2.59
CA LEU A 503 3.19 18.57 1.83
C LEU A 503 3.34 18.90 0.35
N ASP A 504 4.42 18.45 -0.28
CA ASP A 504 4.67 18.59 -1.72
C ASP A 504 5.15 17.24 -2.26
N TYR A 505 4.21 16.52 -2.87
CA TYR A 505 4.40 15.14 -3.34
C TYR A 505 5.33 15.10 -4.56
N ALA A 506 5.17 16.04 -5.49
CA ALA A 506 6.02 16.18 -6.67
C ALA A 506 7.51 16.35 -6.33
N SER A 507 7.84 16.98 -5.20
CA SER A 507 9.22 17.10 -4.71
C SER A 507 9.62 16.06 -3.65
N ASN A 508 8.71 15.18 -3.24
CA ASN A 508 8.87 14.24 -2.11
C ASN A 508 9.34 14.95 -0.82
N ARG A 509 8.69 16.07 -0.48
CA ARG A 509 9.06 16.87 0.70
C ARG A 509 7.84 17.20 1.56
N GLY A 510 8.07 17.26 2.86
CA GLY A 510 7.14 17.83 3.80
C GLY A 510 7.85 18.64 4.87
N TRP A 511 7.11 19.53 5.52
CA TRP A 511 7.62 20.35 6.62
C TRP A 511 6.56 20.58 7.67
N LEU A 512 7.00 20.67 8.93
CA LEU A 512 6.19 21.05 10.07
C LEU A 512 6.74 22.38 10.62
N ALA A 513 5.97 23.46 10.48
CA ALA A 513 6.33 24.75 11.05
C ALA A 513 5.51 25.00 12.32
N TYR A 514 6.13 25.51 13.38
CA TYR A 514 5.36 25.94 14.55
C TYR A 514 4.47 27.13 14.19
N PRO A 515 3.24 27.19 14.72
CA PRO A 515 2.33 28.29 14.44
C PRO A 515 2.93 29.59 14.98
N ARG A 516 2.73 30.69 14.23
CA ARG A 516 3.26 32.03 14.59
C ARG A 516 2.55 32.65 15.80
N ALA A 517 1.40 32.11 16.21
CA ALA A 517 0.69 32.45 17.43
C ALA A 517 0.40 31.15 18.23
N PRO A 518 0.53 31.15 19.57
CA PRO A 518 0.31 29.95 20.37
C PRO A 518 -1.15 29.49 20.30
N LEU A 519 -1.34 28.18 20.13
CA LEU A 519 -2.64 27.53 20.33
C LEU A 519 -3.07 27.78 21.79
N THR A 520 -4.18 28.47 22.02
CA THR A 520 -4.75 28.63 23.36
C THR A 520 -5.23 27.26 23.85
N SER A 521 -4.36 26.60 24.63
CA SER A 521 -4.56 25.49 25.56
C SER A 521 -5.69 24.50 25.27
N VAL A 522 -5.32 23.31 24.76
CA VAL A 522 -5.74 22.00 25.31
C VAL A 522 -4.59 20.98 25.13
N GLY A 523 -3.94 20.61 26.23
CA GLY A 523 -3.33 19.28 26.48
C GLY A 523 -2.06 18.83 25.72
N ILE A 524 -0.98 18.63 26.50
CA ILE A 524 0.31 17.95 26.19
C ILE A 524 1.40 18.85 25.57
N PRO A 525 2.44 19.26 26.32
CA PRO A 525 3.55 20.04 25.77
C PRO A 525 4.42 19.20 24.81
N ALA A 526 4.78 19.76 23.66
CA ALA A 526 5.85 19.24 22.80
C ALA A 526 7.17 19.94 23.15
N ARG A 527 8.29 19.20 23.20
CA ARG A 527 9.63 19.76 23.42
C ARG A 527 10.54 19.44 22.24
N MET A 528 11.44 20.35 21.91
CA MET A 528 12.52 20.10 20.96
C MET A 528 13.67 19.41 21.70
N THR A 529 14.21 18.34 21.14
CA THR A 529 15.44 17.72 21.66
C THR A 529 16.64 18.41 21.03
N GLU A 530 17.49 19.05 21.84
CA GLU A 530 18.77 19.57 21.35
C GLU A 530 19.72 18.41 20.99
N PRO A 531 20.45 18.48 19.87
CA PRO A 531 21.49 17.50 19.57
C PRO A 531 22.60 17.63 20.62
N LYS A 532 22.82 16.58 21.42
CA LYS A 532 23.92 16.52 22.40
C LYS A 532 25.25 16.62 21.68
N GLN A 533 25.81 17.83 21.56
CA GLN A 533 27.23 18.01 21.35
C GLN A 533 27.95 17.69 22.66
N GLY A 534 28.74 16.62 22.66
CA GLY A 534 29.54 16.23 23.80
C GLY A 534 30.52 17.32 24.19
N ARG A 535 30.41 17.82 25.43
CA ARG A 535 31.55 18.29 26.20
C ARG A 535 31.40 17.86 27.65
N ASP A 536 32.34 17.02 28.03
CA ASP A 536 32.74 16.71 29.39
C ASP A 536 33.06 18.00 30.17
N ARG A 537 32.58 18.07 31.42
CA ARG A 537 33.23 18.72 32.58
C ARG A 537 32.37 18.58 33.84
N THR A 538 32.81 17.65 34.68
CA THR A 538 32.86 17.69 36.16
C THR A 538 32.17 18.85 36.88
N LEU A 539 31.28 18.53 37.83
CA LEU A 539 31.18 19.22 39.12
C LEU A 539 30.42 18.38 40.16
N THR A 540 31.21 17.80 41.06
CA THR A 540 30.84 17.21 42.34
C THR A 540 30.42 18.31 43.33
N GLY A 541 29.33 18.13 44.09
CA GLY A 541 29.15 18.92 45.31
C GLY A 541 27.75 19.05 45.91
N ARG A 542 27.53 18.27 46.98
CA ARG A 542 26.74 18.59 48.20
C ARG A 542 25.21 18.68 48.11
N LEU A 543 24.57 17.57 48.48
CA LEU A 543 23.28 17.55 49.17
C LEU A 543 23.51 17.55 50.69
N ARG A 544 22.99 18.57 51.39
CA ARG A 544 22.76 18.53 52.84
C ARG A 544 21.26 18.66 53.12
N ALA A 545 20.87 17.89 54.13
CA ALA A 545 19.53 17.60 54.63
C ALA A 545 18.66 18.81 54.97
N ILE A 546 17.33 18.62 54.86
CA ILE A 546 16.38 18.98 55.92
C ILE A 546 15.36 17.84 56.08
N ARG A 547 15.26 17.35 57.32
CA ARG A 547 14.28 16.39 57.83
C ARG A 547 13.17 17.19 58.56
N SER A 548 11.96 16.65 58.40
CA SER A 548 10.94 16.38 59.43
C SER A 548 9.98 17.48 59.92
N HIS A 549 8.78 16.97 60.24
CA HIS A 549 7.62 17.55 60.92
C HIS A 549 6.76 18.48 60.04
N ASP A 550 5.45 18.28 59.90
CA ASP A 550 4.53 17.92 60.97
C ASP A 550 3.31 17.12 60.47
N LYS A 551 2.88 16.17 61.30
CA LYS A 551 1.58 15.51 61.23
C LYS A 551 0.66 16.31 62.13
N ASP A 552 -0.48 16.79 61.63
CA ASP A 552 -1.73 16.53 62.34
C ASP A 552 -3.00 17.00 61.60
N ARG A 553 -4.03 16.16 61.80
CA ARG A 553 -5.47 16.44 61.88
C ARG A 553 -6.38 16.31 60.64
N ARG A 554 -6.99 15.11 60.66
CA ARG A 554 -8.39 14.73 60.46
C ARG A 554 -8.84 14.31 59.07
#